data_AF-A0AAV0C9E2-F1
#
_entry.id   AF-A0AAV0C9E2-F1
#
_cell.length_a   1.000
_cell.length_b   1.000
_cell.length_c   1.000
_cell.angle_alpha   90.00
_cell.angle_beta   90.00
_cell.angle_gamma   90.00
#
_symmetry.space_group_name_H-M   'P 1'
#
loop_
_entity.id
_entity.type
_entity.pdbx_description
1 polymer ?
#
loop_
_entity_poly.entity_id
_entity_poly.type
_entity_poly.pdbx_seq_one_letter_code
_entity_poly.pdbx_strand_id
1 'polypeptide(L)'
;MGGGTGTGADPVIAGTAKAMGILAVGIVTTPFSFEGRRRAVQAQEGIAALRENVDTLIVIPNDKLLTVVSPSTPVTEAFNLADDILRQGVRGISDIITVSITLIATGFKRQEGDDKSTQASQLTPGDATIGINRRPASFMEGGSVEIP
;
A
#
# COMPACT_ATOMS: atom_id res chain seq x y z
N MET A 1 -8.89 -5.44 -20.76
CA MET A 1 -9.04 -4.56 -21.94
C MET A 1 -8.53 -5.27 -23.18
N GLY A 2 -8.97 -4.87 -24.38
CA GLY A 2 -8.52 -5.46 -25.65
C GLY A 2 -9.47 -6.49 -26.26
N GLY A 3 -10.61 -6.74 -25.61
CA GLY A 3 -11.76 -7.44 -26.19
C GLY A 3 -12.81 -6.47 -26.71
N GLY A 4 -14.06 -6.95 -26.91
CA GLY A 4 -15.19 -6.11 -27.35
C GLY A 4 -15.93 -5.46 -26.19
N THR A 5 -16.58 -6.27 -25.34
CA THR A 5 -17.54 -5.76 -24.34
C THR A 5 -16.88 -4.91 -23.26
N GLY A 6 -15.88 -5.41 -22.54
CA GLY A 6 -15.25 -4.63 -21.46
C GLY A 6 -14.61 -3.33 -21.99
N THR A 7 -13.86 -3.42 -23.09
CA THR A 7 -13.21 -2.25 -23.70
C THR A 7 -14.19 -1.13 -24.06
N GLY A 8 -15.40 -1.45 -24.51
CA GLY A 8 -16.41 -0.47 -24.91
C GLY A 8 -17.41 -0.09 -23.82
N ALA A 9 -17.78 -1.02 -22.95
CA ALA A 9 -18.81 -0.83 -21.93
C ALA A 9 -18.26 -0.24 -20.63
N ASP A 10 -17.04 -0.61 -20.22
CA ASP A 10 -16.46 -0.17 -18.95
C ASP A 10 -16.41 1.37 -18.83
N PRO A 11 -16.00 2.14 -19.86
CA PRO A 11 -16.01 3.60 -19.79
C PRO A 11 -17.42 4.19 -19.59
N VAL A 12 -18.44 3.58 -20.18
CA VAL A 12 -19.84 4.04 -20.08
C VAL A 12 -20.38 3.82 -18.66
N ILE A 13 -20.10 2.65 -18.08
CA ILE A 13 -20.50 2.32 -16.71
C ILE A 13 -19.79 3.24 -15.72
N ALA A 14 -18.46 3.39 -15.88
CA ALA A 14 -17.65 4.26 -15.03
C ALA A 14 -18.12 5.73 -15.11
N GLY A 15 -18.40 6.22 -16.32
CA GLY A 15 -18.88 7.60 -16.52
C GLY A 15 -20.23 7.83 -15.84
N THR A 16 -21.12 6.83 -15.87
CA THR A 16 -22.41 6.89 -15.17
C THR A 16 -22.21 6.94 -13.65
N ALA A 17 -21.35 6.08 -13.10
CA ALA A 17 -21.04 6.08 -11.66
C ALA A 17 -20.45 7.43 -11.21
N LYS A 18 -19.50 7.97 -11.99
CA LYS A 18 -18.87 9.27 -11.72
C LYS A 18 -19.87 10.43 -11.79
N ALA A 19 -20.79 10.42 -12.76
CA ALA A 19 -21.87 11.41 -12.86
C ALA A 19 -22.84 11.37 -11.67
N MET A 20 -22.97 10.22 -11.00
CA MET A 20 -23.74 10.05 -9.78
C MET A 20 -22.96 10.43 -8.51
N GLY A 21 -21.72 10.91 -8.63
CA GLY A 21 -20.87 11.26 -7.49
C GLY A 21 -20.31 10.07 -6.72
N ILE A 22 -20.29 8.88 -7.33
CA ILE A 22 -19.73 7.66 -6.72
C ILE A 22 -18.23 7.61 -7.02
N LEU A 23 -17.42 7.30 -6.01
CA LEU A 23 -15.98 7.05 -6.18
C LEU A 23 -15.77 5.84 -7.10
N ALA A 24 -15.24 6.07 -8.29
CA ALA A 24 -15.06 5.06 -9.32
C ALA A 24 -13.58 4.65 -9.43
N VAL A 25 -13.29 3.40 -9.07
CA VAL A 25 -11.97 2.79 -9.24
C VAL A 25 -12.04 1.74 -10.35
N GLY A 26 -11.33 1.96 -11.44
CA GLY A 26 -11.19 0.99 -12.53
C GLY A 26 -9.96 0.12 -12.32
N ILE A 27 -10.12 -1.20 -12.34
CA ILE A 27 -9.00 -2.15 -12.37
C ILE A 27 -9.12 -2.99 -13.63
N VAL A 28 -8.12 -2.88 -14.51
CA VAL A 28 -8.17 -3.52 -15.81
C VAL A 28 -6.83 -4.13 -16.21
N THR A 29 -6.88 -5.14 -17.07
CA THR A 29 -5.69 -5.80 -17.60
C THR A 29 -5.39 -5.40 -19.05
N THR A 30 -4.11 -5.37 -19.42
CA THR A 30 -3.71 -5.35 -20.85
C THR A 30 -3.58 -6.78 -21.36
N PRO A 31 -3.90 -7.06 -22.63
CA PRO A 31 -3.75 -8.41 -23.19
C PRO A 31 -2.28 -8.85 -23.19
N PHE A 32 -2.04 -10.15 -23.28
CA PHE A 32 -0.70 -10.68 -23.48
C PHE A 32 -0.15 -10.29 -24.86
N SER A 33 1.17 -10.14 -24.96
CA SER A 33 1.84 -9.82 -26.23
C SER A 33 1.51 -10.82 -27.36
N PHE A 34 1.25 -12.09 -27.02
CA PHE A 34 0.92 -13.15 -27.98
C PHE A 34 -0.53 -13.11 -28.51
N GLU A 35 -1.44 -12.35 -27.89
CA GLU A 35 -2.83 -12.24 -28.35
C GLU A 35 -2.99 -11.35 -29.59
N GLY A 36 -1.90 -10.67 -29.98
CA GLY A 36 -1.78 -9.96 -31.24
C GLY A 36 -2.06 -8.46 -31.15
N ARG A 37 -1.54 -7.74 -32.17
CA ARG A 37 -1.53 -6.27 -32.22
C ARG A 37 -2.92 -5.65 -32.16
N ARG A 38 -3.92 -6.30 -32.75
CA ARG A 38 -5.31 -5.80 -32.74
C ARG A 38 -5.86 -5.63 -31.32
N ARG A 39 -5.67 -6.64 -30.44
CA ARG A 39 -6.13 -6.55 -29.05
C ARG A 39 -5.36 -5.49 -28.27
N ALA A 40 -4.06 -5.35 -28.54
CA ALA A 40 -3.23 -4.32 -27.90
C ALA A 40 -3.71 -2.90 -28.22
N VAL A 41 -4.02 -2.61 -29.49
CA VAL A 41 -4.55 -1.30 -29.91
C VAL A 41 -5.91 -1.03 -29.26
N GLN A 42 -6.84 -2.01 -29.34
CA GLN A 42 -8.14 -1.89 -28.68
C GLN A 42 -8.02 -1.65 -27.18
N ALA A 43 -7.06 -2.32 -26.52
CA ALA A 43 -6.81 -2.12 -25.10
C ALA A 43 -6.35 -0.71 -24.80
N GLN A 44 -5.43 -0.15 -25.58
CA GLN A 44 -4.96 1.23 -25.40
C GLN A 44 -6.08 2.26 -25.58
N GLU A 45 -6.90 2.11 -26.61
CA GLU A 45 -8.06 2.97 -26.86
C GLU A 45 -9.06 2.91 -25.70
N GLY A 46 -9.41 1.70 -25.24
CA GLY A 46 -10.32 1.54 -24.12
C GLY A 46 -9.75 2.08 -22.81
N ILE A 47 -8.45 1.91 -22.55
CA ILE A 47 -7.78 2.44 -21.35
C ILE A 47 -7.82 3.97 -21.35
N ALA A 48 -7.57 4.60 -22.50
CA ALA A 48 -7.66 6.05 -22.64
C ALA A 48 -9.08 6.54 -22.37
N ALA A 49 -10.09 5.89 -22.96
CA ALA A 49 -11.50 6.22 -22.71
C ALA A 49 -11.90 6.02 -21.23
N LEU A 50 -11.47 4.92 -20.62
CA LEU A 50 -11.80 4.62 -19.23
C LEU A 50 -11.15 5.61 -18.25
N ARG A 51 -9.93 6.07 -18.53
CA ARG A 51 -9.18 7.02 -17.69
C ARG A 51 -9.95 8.33 -17.45
N GLU A 52 -10.68 8.82 -18.43
CA GLU A 52 -11.49 10.04 -18.28
C GLU A 52 -12.71 9.83 -17.36
N ASN A 53 -13.18 8.57 -17.28
CA ASN A 53 -14.44 8.19 -16.64
C ASN A 53 -14.28 7.61 -15.23
N VAL A 54 -13.06 7.41 -14.74
CA VAL A 54 -12.79 6.93 -13.36
C VAL A 54 -12.05 7.99 -12.55
N ASP A 55 -11.99 7.82 -11.23
CA ASP A 55 -11.15 8.63 -10.34
C ASP A 55 -9.75 8.04 -10.20
N THR A 56 -9.66 6.71 -10.21
CA THR A 56 -8.39 5.98 -10.18
C THR A 56 -8.45 4.82 -11.15
N LEU A 57 -7.39 4.66 -11.95
CA LEU A 57 -7.25 3.57 -12.91
C LEU A 57 -5.99 2.76 -12.60
N ILE A 58 -6.17 1.48 -12.28
CA ILE A 58 -5.10 0.51 -12.09
C ILE A 58 -5.02 -0.36 -13.34
N VAL A 59 -3.89 -0.31 -14.03
CA VAL A 59 -3.64 -1.11 -15.24
C VAL A 59 -2.63 -2.20 -14.91
N ILE A 60 -3.03 -3.45 -15.10
CA ILE A 60 -2.18 -4.61 -14.83
C ILE A 60 -1.75 -5.24 -16.16
N PRO A 61 -0.45 -5.21 -16.51
CA PRO A 61 0.02 -5.84 -17.73
C PRO A 61 0.08 -7.36 -17.60
N ASN A 62 -0.71 -8.09 -18.40
CA ASN A 62 -0.76 -9.56 -18.35
C ASN A 62 0.61 -10.21 -18.60
N ASP A 63 1.49 -9.59 -19.38
CA ASP A 63 2.85 -10.11 -19.61
C ASP A 63 3.67 -10.26 -18.33
N LYS A 64 3.35 -9.50 -17.26
CA LYS A 64 3.98 -9.68 -15.93
C LYS A 64 3.54 -10.95 -15.23
N LEU A 65 2.43 -11.54 -15.65
CA LEU A 65 1.94 -12.82 -15.12
C LEU A 65 2.73 -13.98 -15.72
N LEU A 66 3.20 -13.86 -16.98
CA LEU A 66 4.02 -14.89 -17.65
C LEU A 66 5.41 -15.07 -17.07
N THR A 67 5.98 -14.08 -16.38
CA THR A 67 7.30 -14.24 -15.74
C THR A 67 7.28 -15.28 -14.62
N VAL A 68 6.08 -15.66 -14.16
CA VAL A 68 5.86 -16.64 -13.10
C VAL A 68 5.49 -18.02 -13.67
N VAL A 69 5.21 -18.12 -14.98
CA VAL A 69 4.75 -19.35 -15.63
C VAL A 69 5.90 -20.00 -16.42
N SER A 70 6.04 -21.33 -16.31
CA SER A 70 7.04 -22.07 -17.09
C SER A 70 6.73 -22.00 -18.60
N PRO A 71 7.75 -21.90 -19.48
CA PRO A 71 7.56 -21.93 -20.93
C PRO A 71 6.88 -23.22 -21.45
N SER A 72 6.90 -24.28 -20.65
CA SER A 72 6.29 -25.58 -20.97
C SER A 72 4.78 -25.65 -20.65
N THR A 73 4.22 -24.64 -19.99
CA THR A 73 2.81 -24.65 -19.56
C THR A 73 1.88 -24.41 -20.75
N PRO A 74 0.83 -25.24 -20.94
CA PRO A 74 -0.18 -25.00 -21.96
C PRO A 74 -0.83 -23.63 -21.80
N VAL A 75 -1.14 -22.98 -22.92
CA VAL A 75 -1.71 -21.61 -22.96
C VAL A 75 -2.95 -21.47 -22.08
N THR A 76 -3.85 -22.46 -22.10
CA THR A 76 -5.07 -22.46 -21.28
C THR A 76 -4.79 -22.47 -19.78
N GLU A 77 -3.75 -23.19 -19.36
CA GLU A 77 -3.37 -23.28 -17.95
C GLU A 77 -2.65 -22.00 -17.49
N ALA A 78 -1.84 -21.41 -18.37
CA ALA A 78 -1.23 -20.10 -18.13
C ALA A 78 -2.28 -18.99 -17.93
N PHE A 79 -3.36 -19.01 -18.71
CA PHE A 79 -4.49 -18.10 -18.53
C PHE A 79 -5.19 -18.29 -17.17
N ASN A 80 -5.45 -19.55 -16.77
CA ASN A 80 -6.09 -19.83 -15.48
C ASN A 80 -5.24 -19.35 -14.31
N LEU A 81 -3.93 -19.57 -14.36
CA LEU A 81 -3.00 -19.11 -13.33
C LEU A 81 -2.92 -17.58 -13.29
N ALA A 82 -2.87 -16.93 -14.46
CA ALA A 82 -2.92 -15.48 -14.57
C ALA A 82 -4.20 -14.89 -13.95
N ASP A 83 -5.36 -15.47 -14.25
CA ASP A 83 -6.64 -15.06 -13.66
C ASP A 83 -6.68 -15.26 -12.14
N ASP A 84 -6.07 -16.34 -11.62
CA ASP A 84 -6.00 -16.58 -10.18
C ASP A 84 -5.17 -15.50 -9.47
N ILE A 85 -3.99 -15.17 -10.02
CA ILE A 85 -3.12 -14.11 -9.51
C ILE A 85 -3.83 -12.75 -9.57
N LEU A 86 -4.49 -12.45 -10.68
CA LEU A 86 -5.25 -11.22 -10.85
C LEU A 86 -6.39 -11.12 -9.82
N ARG A 87 -7.14 -12.20 -9.63
CA ARG A 87 -8.22 -12.26 -8.64
C ARG A 87 -7.69 -12.01 -7.23
N GLN A 88 -6.57 -12.61 -6.86
CA GLN A 88 -5.93 -12.40 -5.56
C GLN A 88 -5.46 -10.94 -5.40
N GLY A 89 -4.82 -10.37 -6.42
CA GLY A 89 -4.38 -8.98 -6.40
C GLY A 89 -5.53 -7.98 -6.27
N VAL A 90 -6.60 -8.17 -7.04
CA VAL A 90 -7.82 -7.34 -6.96
C VAL A 90 -8.47 -7.45 -5.59
N ARG A 91 -8.58 -8.68 -5.04
CA ARG A 91 -9.18 -8.91 -3.72
C ARG A 91 -8.37 -8.23 -2.62
N GLY A 92 -7.04 -8.34 -2.65
CA GLY A 92 -6.18 -7.67 -1.67
C GLY A 92 -6.33 -6.15 -1.69
N ILE A 93 -6.38 -5.54 -2.89
CA ILE A 93 -6.59 -4.09 -3.03
C ILE A 93 -7.99 -3.70 -2.53
N SER A 94 -9.01 -4.47 -2.91
CA SER A 94 -10.40 -4.23 -2.49
C SER A 94 -10.58 -4.36 -0.98
N ASP A 95 -9.97 -5.35 -0.35
CA ASP A 95 -10.05 -5.56 1.11
C ASP A 95 -9.37 -4.40 1.86
N ILE A 96 -8.22 -3.91 1.39
CA ILE A 96 -7.55 -2.74 1.98
C ILE A 96 -8.42 -1.49 1.85
N ILE A 97 -9.00 -1.25 0.67
CA ILE A 97 -9.90 -0.11 0.44
C ILE A 97 -11.12 -0.22 1.36
N THR A 98 -11.76 -1.39 1.42
CA THR A 98 -12.98 -1.61 2.22
C THR A 98 -12.72 -1.46 3.71
N VAL A 99 -11.63 -2.04 4.22
CA VAL A 99 -11.24 -1.91 5.63
C VAL A 99 -10.88 -0.46 5.95
N SER A 100 -10.12 0.22 5.08
CA SER A 100 -9.74 1.62 5.30
C SER A 100 -10.97 2.54 5.32
N ILE A 101 -11.89 2.39 4.36
CA ILE A 101 -13.14 3.13 4.33
C ILE A 101 -13.97 2.84 5.58
N THR A 102 -14.08 1.57 5.99
CA THR A 102 -14.85 1.19 7.18
C THR A 102 -14.25 1.77 8.45
N LEU A 103 -12.94 1.71 8.65
CA LEU A 103 -12.26 2.27 9.82
C LEU A 103 -12.39 3.79 9.89
N ILE A 104 -12.29 4.48 8.74
CA ILE A 104 -12.49 5.92 8.65
C ILE A 104 -13.95 6.28 8.94
N ALA A 105 -14.90 5.57 8.34
CA ALA A 105 -16.34 5.82 8.49
C ALA A 105 -16.86 5.51 9.90
N THR A 106 -16.30 4.50 10.56
CA THR A 106 -16.61 4.14 11.95
C THR A 106 -15.83 4.97 12.97
N GLY A 107 -14.92 5.86 12.52
CA GLY A 107 -14.17 6.75 13.39
C GLY A 107 -13.17 6.03 14.29
N PHE A 108 -12.64 4.88 13.86
CA PHE A 108 -11.65 4.12 14.62
C PHE A 108 -10.33 4.90 14.66
N LYS A 109 -10.21 5.83 15.63
CA LYS A 109 -8.97 6.55 15.88
C LYS A 109 -7.92 5.57 16.37
N ARG A 110 -6.80 5.50 15.65
CA ARG A 110 -5.57 4.92 16.17
C ARG A 110 -5.29 5.61 17.50
N GLN A 111 -5.31 4.84 18.58
CA GLN A 111 -4.93 5.33 19.90
C GLN A 111 -3.42 5.60 19.82
N GLU A 112 -3.03 6.86 19.58
CA GLU A 112 -1.66 7.27 19.80
C GLU A 112 -1.37 6.97 21.28
N GLY A 113 -0.42 6.07 21.51
CA GLY A 113 0.09 5.82 22.85
C GLY A 113 0.61 7.15 23.38
N ASP A 114 0.03 7.59 24.48
CA ASP A 114 0.47 8.73 25.27
C ASP A 114 1.85 8.37 25.84
N ASP A 115 2.92 8.46 25.03
CA ASP A 115 4.30 8.51 25.49
C ASP A 115 4.51 9.87 26.16
N LYS A 116 3.84 10.05 27.31
CA LYS A 116 4.29 10.98 28.33
C LYS A 116 5.58 10.40 28.88
N SER A 117 6.68 10.72 28.20
CA SER A 117 8.00 10.70 28.79
C SER A 117 7.95 11.47 30.11
N THR A 118 8.04 10.70 31.18
CA THR A 118 8.37 11.10 32.54
C THR A 118 9.61 11.99 32.54
N GLN A 119 9.45 13.29 32.32
CA GLN A 119 10.48 14.31 32.58
C GLN A 119 9.83 15.56 33.17
N ALA A 120 9.47 15.47 34.44
CA ALA A 120 9.27 16.65 35.29
C ALA A 120 9.52 16.25 36.75
N SER A 121 10.78 15.93 37.08
CA SER A 121 11.28 16.01 38.46
C SER A 121 12.75 16.39 38.44
N GLN A 122 13.01 17.69 38.42
CA GLN A 122 14.20 18.38 38.95
C GLN A 122 13.97 19.90 38.72
N LEU A 123 13.35 20.58 39.69
CA LEU A 123 13.97 21.30 40.83
C LEU A 123 14.42 22.71 40.45
N THR A 124 13.70 23.67 41.04
CA THR A 124 13.81 25.13 40.97
C THR A 124 15.15 25.65 41.53
N PRO A 125 15.76 26.72 40.99
CA PRO A 125 16.95 27.32 41.57
C PRO A 125 16.57 28.31 42.68
N GLY A 126 16.92 28.01 43.93
CA GLY A 126 16.75 28.96 45.03
C GLY A 126 16.86 28.32 46.41
N ASP A 127 18.09 28.13 46.90
CA ASP A 127 18.47 28.59 48.23
C ASP A 127 19.97 28.39 48.45
N ALA A 128 20.69 29.50 48.46
CA ALA A 128 22.08 29.56 48.86
C ALA A 128 22.14 29.60 50.40
N THR A 129 22.54 28.50 51.03
CA THR A 129 23.02 28.55 52.42
C THR A 129 24.37 27.85 52.57
N ILE A 130 25.30 28.66 53.07
CA ILE A 130 26.72 28.49 53.37
C ILE A 130 27.00 27.31 54.32
N GLY A 131 28.11 26.57 54.12
CA GLY A 131 28.56 25.60 55.13
C GLY A 131 29.77 24.70 54.83
N ILE A 132 30.98 25.27 54.75
CA ILE A 132 32.24 24.80 55.38
C ILE A 132 32.65 23.30 55.23
N ASN A 133 33.55 23.06 54.28
CA ASN A 133 34.85 22.36 54.38
C ASN A 133 35.03 21.17 55.37
N ARG A 134 35.25 19.94 54.86
CA ARG A 134 36.22 18.95 55.42
C ARG A 134 36.52 17.75 54.50
N ARG A 135 37.78 17.74 54.02
CA ARG A 135 38.73 16.64 53.64
C ARG A 135 38.23 15.27 53.13
N PRO A 136 38.94 14.68 52.13
CA PRO A 136 38.72 13.31 51.67
C PRO A 136 39.53 12.29 52.49
N ALA A 137 38.96 11.12 52.68
CA ALA A 137 39.62 9.86 53.06
C ALA A 137 38.82 8.78 52.32
N SER A 138 39.33 7.75 51.69
CA SER A 138 40.65 7.12 51.66
C SER A 138 40.45 5.89 50.75
N PHE A 139 41.50 5.48 50.02
CA PHE A 139 41.90 4.08 49.77
C PHE A 139 40.86 3.09 49.21
N MET A 140 41.08 2.22 48.23
CA MET A 140 42.17 1.71 47.39
C MET A 140 41.44 0.84 46.34
N GLU A 141 41.89 0.78 45.08
CA GLU A 141 42.40 -0.46 44.43
C GLU A 141 41.34 -1.57 44.24
N GLY A 142 41.02 -2.10 43.07
CA GLY A 142 41.55 -2.08 41.71
C GLY A 142 40.71 -3.08 40.90
N GLY A 143 40.88 -3.15 39.58
CA GLY A 143 40.28 -4.22 38.77
C GLY A 143 39.78 -3.76 37.40
N SER A 144 40.57 -4.08 36.40
CA SER A 144 40.43 -3.92 34.95
C SER A 144 39.19 -4.57 34.31
N VAL A 145 38.71 -3.95 33.21
CA VAL A 145 38.45 -4.48 31.83
C VAL A 145 38.12 -6.00 31.74
N GLU A 146 37.05 -6.49 31.11
CA GLU A 146 36.80 -6.53 29.65
C GLU A 146 35.41 -7.15 29.30
N ILE A 147 35.00 -6.94 28.05
CA ILE A 147 33.74 -7.35 27.35
C ILE A 147 33.91 -8.73 26.69
N PRO A 148 32.83 -9.52 26.54
CA PRO A 148 32.39 -9.93 25.19
C PRO A 148 30.94 -9.57 24.88
#